data_AF-A0A3D9HAV0-F1
#
_entry.id   AF-A0A3D9HAV0-F1
#
_cell.length_a   1.000
_cell.length_b   1.000
_cell.length_c   1.000
_cell.angle_alpha   90.00
_cell.angle_beta   90.00
_cell.angle_gamma   90.00
#
_symmetry.space_group_name_H-M   'P 1'
#
loop_
_entity.id
_entity.type
_entity.pdbx_description
1 polymer ?
#
loop_
_entity_poly.entity_id
_entity_poly.type
_entity_poly.pdbx_seq_one_letter_code
_entity_poly.pdbx_strand_id
1 'polypeptide(L)'
;MGKLLKYIIITLLPIIGWSQSYVGTIGDYPIHLEVNVYPHEKDSTSGELEGYYFYDSKLLSIPISGDFKKNKITLIDGYYFMPEKVIDADEVFELIKKGNQLVGNFKLKDKTYKVVLTETEQEPLEDFRNPKLTFIKDSITNYKDKQLVWFHEKYSKLPLFRLGNGFTKEQRAVFNPILDAIHLEDAKDNLDCSSWFEISYEINLVNDKFISYLKYYSVYCGGAHPSHGNVGYNFNLETLEVVDKIEALYPKVNFFQKLKSKYQESENDVQDEECETFIDSSYWQYKTWNLTPKGIILIPSYPHAMTPCEEAYFLNYSELTKE
;
A
#
# COMPACT_ATOMS: atom_id res chain seq x y z
N MET A 1 -4.01 52.09 29.80
CA MET A 1 -2.82 51.24 29.60
C MET A 1 -3.25 50.01 28.79
N GLY A 2 -3.34 50.14 27.47
CA GLY A 2 -3.69 49.04 26.56
C GLY A 2 -2.42 48.44 25.97
N LYS A 3 -2.14 47.16 26.28
CA LYS A 3 -1.00 46.44 25.69
C LYS A 3 -1.35 46.02 24.27
N LEU A 4 -0.62 46.55 23.28
CA LEU A 4 -0.57 46.01 21.92
C LEU A 4 0.10 44.63 21.98
N LEU A 5 -0.65 43.59 21.65
CA LEU A 5 -0.10 42.26 21.34
C LEU A 5 0.43 42.32 19.90
N LYS A 6 1.76 42.33 19.72
CA LYS A 6 2.39 42.13 18.42
C LYS A 6 2.26 40.65 18.05
N TYR A 7 1.42 40.34 17.07
CA TYR A 7 1.43 39.04 16.41
C TYR A 7 2.72 38.92 15.59
N ILE A 8 3.61 38.01 15.99
CA ILE A 8 4.73 37.56 15.18
C ILE A 8 4.14 36.58 14.17
N ILE A 9 3.99 37.01 12.92
CA ILE A 9 3.67 36.13 11.81
C ILE A 9 4.98 35.43 11.43
N ILE A 10 5.12 34.17 11.86
CA ILE A 10 6.17 33.28 11.36
C ILE A 10 5.69 32.79 9.99
N THR A 11 6.13 33.45 8.92
CA THR A 11 6.00 32.91 7.57
C THR A 11 7.02 31.79 7.43
N LEU A 12 6.61 30.56 7.72
CA LEU A 12 7.27 29.36 7.18
C LEU A 12 7.07 29.43 5.67
N LEU A 13 8.09 29.88 4.93
CA LEU A 13 8.13 29.72 3.48
C LEU A 13 8.37 28.22 3.24
N PRO A 14 7.39 27.45 2.74
CA PRO A 14 7.66 26.08 2.35
C PRO A 14 8.75 26.10 1.29
N ILE A 15 9.74 25.21 1.42
CA ILE A 15 10.65 24.90 0.32
C ILE A 15 9.74 24.28 -0.75
N ILE A 16 9.41 25.06 -1.78
CA ILE A 16 8.56 24.61 -2.88
C ILE A 16 9.42 23.66 -3.71
N GLY A 17 9.26 22.35 -3.48
CA GLY A 17 9.73 21.34 -4.40
C GLY A 17 8.91 21.41 -5.68
N TRP A 18 9.57 21.26 -6.82
CA TRP A 18 8.91 21.19 -8.14
C TRP A 18 9.10 19.78 -8.67
N SER A 19 8.02 19.11 -9.04
CA SER A 19 8.06 17.85 -9.77
C SER A 19 8.19 18.11 -11.27
N GLN A 20 8.96 17.30 -11.97
CA GLN A 20 9.03 17.31 -13.43
C GLN A 20 9.04 15.89 -13.99
N SER A 21 8.11 15.63 -14.89
CA SER A 21 7.97 14.37 -15.60
C SER A 21 8.65 14.40 -16.96
N TYR A 22 9.22 13.26 -17.35
CA TYR A 22 9.91 13.05 -18.62
C TYR A 22 9.52 11.70 -19.22
N VAL A 23 9.50 11.63 -20.55
CA VAL A 23 9.30 10.39 -21.32
C VAL A 23 10.41 10.24 -22.36
N GLY A 24 10.85 9.00 -22.61
CA GLY A 24 11.84 8.73 -23.64
C GLY A 24 12.44 7.33 -23.48
N THR A 25 13.75 7.19 -23.68
CA THR A 25 14.39 5.86 -23.70
C THR A 25 15.69 5.76 -22.90
N ILE A 26 15.94 4.53 -22.43
CA ILE A 26 17.25 3.99 -22.08
C ILE A 26 17.62 2.96 -23.15
N GLY A 27 18.55 3.27 -24.04
CA GLY A 27 18.79 2.47 -25.25
C GLY A 27 17.51 2.35 -26.08
N ASP A 28 17.07 1.12 -26.31
CA ASP A 28 15.83 0.80 -27.03
C ASP A 28 14.62 0.60 -26.09
N TYR A 29 14.78 0.82 -24.79
CA TYR A 29 13.74 0.58 -23.79
C TYR A 29 13.02 1.89 -23.43
N PRO A 30 11.73 2.03 -23.74
CA PRO A 30 10.95 3.19 -23.34
C PRO A 30 10.76 3.24 -21.82
N ILE A 31 10.89 4.44 -21.26
CA ILE A 31 10.71 4.72 -19.84
C ILE A 31 9.93 6.02 -19.60
N HIS A 32 9.33 6.08 -18.41
CA HIS A 32 8.84 7.28 -17.79
C HIS A 32 9.68 7.59 -16.56
N LEU A 33 9.98 8.86 -16.34
CA LEU A 33 10.78 9.37 -15.23
C LEU A 33 10.06 10.54 -14.59
N GLU A 34 9.94 10.56 -13.28
CA GLU A 34 9.51 11.71 -12.50
C GLU A 34 10.59 12.06 -11.48
N VAL A 35 10.92 13.35 -11.37
CA VAL A 35 11.89 13.84 -10.40
C VAL A 35 11.34 15.08 -9.68
N ASN A 36 11.42 15.04 -8.36
CA ASN A 36 11.24 16.17 -7.47
C ASN A 36 12.57 16.87 -7.26
N VAL A 37 12.58 18.19 -7.40
CA VAL A 37 13.79 19.02 -7.27
C VAL A 37 13.78 19.77 -5.94
N TYR A 38 14.87 19.63 -5.19
CA TYR A 38 15.11 20.30 -3.93
C TYR A 38 16.39 21.15 -4.00
N PRO A 39 16.31 22.41 -4.48
CA PRO A 39 17.46 23.31 -4.56
C PRO A 39 18.01 23.65 -3.17
N HIS A 40 19.33 23.85 -3.07
CA HIS A 40 19.91 24.36 -1.83
C HIS A 40 19.43 25.80 -1.56
N GLU A 41 19.16 26.15 -0.29
CA GLU A 41 18.49 27.41 0.12
C GLU A 41 19.07 28.70 -0.50
N LYS A 42 20.35 28.70 -0.88
CA LYS A 42 21.06 29.87 -1.43
C LYS A 42 21.70 29.61 -2.79
N ASP A 43 21.41 28.48 -3.42
CA ASP A 43 21.93 28.12 -4.73
C ASP A 43 20.88 27.36 -5.53
N SER A 44 20.24 28.04 -6.49
CA SER A 44 19.31 27.38 -7.42
C SER A 44 20.00 26.58 -8.51
N THR A 45 21.34 26.63 -8.58
CA THR A 45 22.14 25.88 -9.55
C THR A 45 22.64 24.56 -9.00
N SER A 46 22.35 24.22 -7.75
CA SER A 46 22.62 22.87 -7.22
C SER A 46 21.60 22.45 -6.18
N GLY A 47 21.49 21.15 -5.97
CA GLY A 47 20.55 20.58 -5.02
C GLY A 47 20.37 19.09 -5.20
N GLU A 48 19.36 18.57 -4.52
CA GLU A 48 19.02 17.16 -4.48
C GLU A 48 17.84 16.85 -5.39
N LEU A 49 17.79 15.60 -5.85
CA LEU A 49 16.73 15.03 -6.67
C LEU A 49 16.26 13.74 -6.03
N GLU A 50 14.95 13.57 -5.96
CA GLU A 50 14.32 12.30 -5.58
C GLU A 50 13.21 11.99 -6.57
N GLY A 51 12.92 10.72 -6.80
CA GLY A 51 11.81 10.35 -7.68
C GLY A 51 11.80 8.87 -8.00
N TYR A 52 11.22 8.55 -9.15
CA TYR A 52 11.16 7.19 -9.64
C TYR A 52 11.18 7.17 -11.17
N TYR A 53 11.54 6.02 -11.72
CA TYR A 53 11.33 5.75 -13.13
C TYR A 53 10.75 4.35 -13.31
N PHE A 54 10.10 4.09 -14.45
CA PHE A 54 9.64 2.75 -14.78
C PHE A 54 9.69 2.51 -16.29
N TYR A 55 9.85 1.23 -16.64
CA TYR A 55 9.79 0.77 -18.02
C TYR A 55 8.35 0.52 -18.47
N ASP A 56 8.00 0.91 -19.69
CA ASP A 56 6.69 0.65 -20.30
C ASP A 56 6.24 -0.81 -20.22
N SER A 57 7.21 -1.72 -20.29
CA SER A 57 6.99 -3.16 -20.34
C SER A 57 6.73 -3.79 -18.96
N LYS A 58 7.07 -3.08 -17.87
CA LYS A 58 7.02 -3.61 -16.51
C LYS A 58 6.12 -2.81 -15.58
N LEU A 59 6.06 -1.49 -15.76
CA LEU A 59 5.26 -0.57 -14.95
C LEU A 59 5.62 -0.52 -13.46
N LEU A 60 6.69 -1.22 -13.04
CA LEU A 60 7.24 -1.20 -11.69
C LEU A 60 8.06 0.08 -11.50
N SER A 61 7.66 0.92 -10.56
CA SER A 61 8.36 2.12 -10.12
C SER A 61 9.66 1.73 -9.43
N ILE A 62 10.78 2.17 -9.98
CA ILE A 62 12.13 2.01 -9.41
C ILE A 62 12.52 3.35 -8.80
N PRO A 63 12.73 3.42 -7.47
CA PRO A 63 13.09 4.66 -6.80
C PRO A 63 14.50 5.08 -7.22
N ILE A 64 14.67 6.39 -7.36
CA ILE A 64 15.95 7.01 -7.68
C ILE A 64 16.18 8.23 -6.82
N SER A 65 17.44 8.50 -6.54
CA SER A 65 17.87 9.68 -5.79
C SER A 65 19.20 10.19 -6.36
N GLY A 66 19.48 11.47 -6.18
CA GLY A 66 20.62 12.08 -6.84
C GLY A 66 20.87 13.54 -6.53
N ASP A 67 21.80 14.11 -7.28
CA ASP A 67 22.13 15.53 -7.22
C ASP A 67 22.11 16.17 -8.62
N PHE A 68 22.00 17.50 -8.62
CA PHE A 68 22.26 18.30 -9.80
C PHE A 68 23.25 19.41 -9.53
N LYS A 69 24.07 19.73 -10.54
CA LYS A 69 24.98 20.88 -10.57
C LYS A 69 24.92 21.55 -11.94
N LYS A 70 24.37 22.75 -11.96
CA LYS A 70 23.97 23.52 -13.13
C LYS A 70 23.02 22.69 -13.99
N ASN A 71 23.52 22.15 -15.09
CA ASN A 71 22.76 21.32 -16.02
C ASN A 71 23.17 19.84 -15.96
N LYS A 72 24.11 19.46 -15.11
CA LYS A 72 24.52 18.06 -14.93
C LYS A 72 23.69 17.44 -13.82
N ILE A 73 23.20 16.23 -14.06
CA ILE A 73 22.36 15.47 -13.15
C ILE A 73 22.99 14.09 -13.00
N THR A 74 23.10 13.62 -11.75
CA THR A 74 23.49 12.25 -11.42
C THR A 74 22.36 11.63 -10.62
N LEU A 75 21.83 10.49 -11.04
CA LEU A 75 20.82 9.73 -10.27
C LEU A 75 21.31 8.30 -10.11
N ILE A 76 21.03 7.69 -8.96
CA ILE A 76 21.30 6.28 -8.67
C ILE A 76 20.01 5.59 -8.22
N ASP A 77 19.97 4.26 -8.32
CA ASP A 77 18.88 3.48 -7.74
C ASP A 77 18.84 3.59 -6.20
N GLY A 78 17.62 3.63 -5.68
CA GLY A 78 17.35 3.63 -4.25
C GLY A 78 16.88 4.97 -3.69
N TYR A 79 16.41 4.91 -2.45
CA TYR A 79 15.72 5.99 -1.75
C TYR A 79 16.63 7.08 -1.16
N TYR A 80 17.94 6.83 -1.07
CA TYR A 80 18.88 7.75 -0.43
C TYR A 80 20.14 7.93 -1.25
N PHE A 81 20.45 9.18 -1.60
CA PHE A 81 21.66 9.51 -2.32
C PHE A 81 22.83 9.75 -1.36
N MET A 82 23.94 9.08 -1.62
CA MET A 82 25.23 9.39 -0.99
C MET A 82 26.29 9.42 -2.11
N PRO A 83 27.05 10.51 -2.30
CA PRO A 83 27.99 10.64 -3.41
C PRO A 83 28.99 9.48 -3.53
N GLU A 84 29.46 8.96 -2.39
CA GLU A 84 30.35 7.80 -2.31
C GLU A 84 29.71 6.50 -2.83
N LYS A 85 28.38 6.37 -2.79
CA LYS A 85 27.68 5.16 -3.25
C LYS A 85 27.51 5.09 -4.76
N VAL A 86 27.81 6.16 -5.51
CA VAL A 86 27.70 6.15 -6.98
C VAL A 86 28.57 5.08 -7.62
N ILE A 87 29.74 4.78 -7.03
CA ILE A 87 30.66 3.75 -7.53
C ILE A 87 30.11 2.34 -7.31
N ASP A 88 29.33 2.16 -6.24
CA ASP A 88 28.78 0.87 -5.80
C ASP A 88 27.33 0.65 -6.27
N ALA A 89 26.71 1.66 -6.89
CA ALA A 89 25.34 1.60 -7.38
C ALA A 89 25.23 0.68 -8.61
N ASP A 90 24.17 -0.11 -8.66
CA ASP A 90 23.92 -1.02 -9.78
C ASP A 90 23.44 -0.25 -11.00
N GLU A 91 22.71 0.85 -10.79
CA GLU A 91 22.12 1.70 -11.83
C GLU A 91 22.51 3.16 -11.63
N VAL A 92 23.12 3.77 -12.64
CA VAL A 92 23.57 5.17 -12.58
C VAL A 92 23.17 5.94 -13.84
N PHE A 93 22.38 6.99 -13.68
CA PHE A 93 22.12 7.99 -14.71
C PHE A 93 23.15 9.12 -14.63
N GLU A 94 23.82 9.40 -15.73
CA GLU A 94 24.68 10.57 -15.92
C GLU A 94 24.10 11.44 -17.04
N LEU A 95 23.36 12.48 -16.67
CA LEU A 95 22.52 13.25 -17.59
C LEU A 95 22.96 14.72 -17.68
N ILE A 96 22.63 15.32 -18.82
CA ILE A 96 22.78 16.75 -19.07
C ILE A 96 21.44 17.30 -19.52
N LYS A 97 20.91 18.29 -18.78
CA LYS A 97 19.73 19.06 -19.18
C LYS A 97 20.07 19.99 -20.34
N LYS A 98 19.33 19.87 -21.44
CA LYS A 98 19.44 20.67 -22.67
C LYS A 98 18.05 21.14 -23.09
N GLY A 99 17.68 22.36 -22.70
CA GLY A 99 16.30 22.82 -22.88
C GLY A 99 15.34 21.92 -22.12
N ASN A 100 14.36 21.37 -22.84
CA ASN A 100 13.34 20.45 -22.33
C ASN A 100 13.77 18.97 -22.39
N GLN A 101 15.05 18.66 -22.59
CA GLN A 101 15.54 17.29 -22.68
C GLN A 101 16.58 16.96 -21.62
N LEU A 102 16.56 15.71 -21.16
CA LEU A 102 17.68 15.08 -20.46
C LEU A 102 18.37 14.12 -21.41
N VAL A 103 19.65 14.35 -21.67
CA VAL A 103 20.45 13.49 -22.55
C VAL A 103 21.71 13.03 -21.84
N GLY A 104 22.09 11.77 -22.02
CA GLY A 104 23.25 11.24 -21.31
C GLY A 104 23.43 9.74 -21.46
N ASN A 105 23.91 9.11 -20.40
CA ASN A 105 24.07 7.67 -20.34
C ASN A 105 23.44 7.10 -19.07
N PHE A 106 23.01 5.84 -19.18
CA PHE A 106 22.61 5.00 -18.08
C PHE A 106 23.60 3.85 -17.99
N LYS A 107 24.24 3.67 -16.85
CA LYS A 107 25.13 2.55 -16.56
C LYS A 107 24.36 1.53 -15.75
N LEU A 108 24.37 0.29 -16.22
CA LEU A 108 23.87 -0.87 -15.50
C LEU A 108 25.03 -1.85 -15.38
N LYS A 109 25.65 -1.89 -14.20
CA LYS A 109 26.90 -2.64 -13.99
C LYS A 109 27.93 -2.27 -15.07
N ASP A 110 28.44 -3.25 -15.83
CA ASP A 110 29.45 -3.02 -16.88
C ASP A 110 28.90 -2.49 -18.21
N LYS A 111 27.56 -2.35 -18.34
CA LYS A 111 26.92 -1.92 -19.60
C LYS A 111 26.52 -0.47 -19.54
N THR A 112 26.66 0.23 -20.66
CA THR A 112 26.25 1.63 -20.80
C THR A 112 25.27 1.78 -21.95
N TYR A 113 24.17 2.47 -21.69
CA TYR A 113 23.10 2.75 -22.65
C TYR A 113 22.93 4.25 -22.83
N LYS A 114 22.50 4.68 -24.00
CA LYS A 114 22.18 6.09 -24.25
C LYS A 114 20.83 6.45 -23.64
N VAL A 115 20.75 7.63 -23.03
CA VAL A 115 19.51 8.15 -22.47
C VAL A 115 19.10 9.40 -23.22
N VAL A 116 17.84 9.44 -23.65
CA VAL A 116 17.19 10.62 -24.23
C VAL A 116 15.78 10.69 -23.69
N LEU A 117 15.51 11.70 -22.86
CA LEU A 117 14.21 11.95 -22.25
C LEU A 117 13.76 13.37 -22.57
N THR A 118 12.46 13.57 -22.76
CA THR A 118 11.85 14.88 -23.05
C THR A 118 10.80 15.18 -21.97
N GLU A 119 10.78 16.42 -21.48
CA GLU A 119 9.77 16.90 -20.54
C GLU A 119 8.37 16.67 -21.09
N THR A 120 7.45 16.30 -20.21
CA THR A 120 6.03 16.07 -20.52
C THR A 120 5.17 16.60 -19.39
N GLU A 121 3.97 17.05 -19.73
CA GLU A 121 2.91 17.39 -18.76
C GLU A 121 2.10 16.15 -18.34
N GLN A 122 2.30 15.01 -19.00
CA GLN A 122 1.66 13.74 -18.66
C GLN A 122 2.14 13.26 -17.28
N GLU A 123 1.21 13.02 -16.37
CA GLU A 123 1.49 12.40 -15.06
C GLU A 123 1.79 10.90 -15.25
N PRO A 124 3.03 10.42 -15.00
CA PRO A 124 3.43 9.06 -15.36
C PRO A 124 2.54 7.96 -14.78
N LEU A 125 2.10 8.11 -13.54
CA LEU A 125 1.25 7.11 -12.89
C LEU A 125 -0.19 7.21 -13.36
N GLU A 126 -0.81 8.39 -13.23
CA GLU A 126 -2.24 8.56 -13.47
C GLU A 126 -2.63 8.52 -14.95
N ASP A 127 -1.85 9.17 -15.82
CA ASP A 127 -2.20 9.30 -17.22
C ASP A 127 -1.65 8.17 -18.11
N PHE A 128 -0.62 7.44 -17.64
CA PHE A 128 0.03 6.40 -18.44
C PHE A 128 -0.01 5.00 -17.81
N ARG A 129 0.42 4.85 -16.55
CA ARG A 129 0.51 3.53 -15.91
C ARG A 129 -0.85 2.97 -15.55
N ASN A 130 -1.60 3.69 -14.72
CA ASN A 130 -2.86 3.25 -14.12
C ASN A 130 -3.91 2.84 -15.18
N PRO A 131 -4.06 3.53 -16.33
CA PRO A 131 -4.99 3.12 -17.38
C PRO A 131 -4.64 1.80 -18.09
N LYS A 132 -3.42 1.28 -17.93
CA LYS A 132 -2.96 0.02 -18.54
C LYS A 132 -3.19 -1.20 -17.65
N LEU A 133 -3.53 -0.98 -16.38
CA LEU A 133 -3.75 -2.08 -15.44
C LEU A 133 -4.99 -2.85 -15.85
N THR A 134 -4.84 -4.15 -16.02
CA THR A 134 -5.90 -5.02 -16.56
C THR A 134 -5.91 -6.34 -15.83
N PHE A 135 -7.11 -6.86 -15.57
CA PHE A 135 -7.30 -8.10 -14.85
C PHE A 135 -7.49 -9.27 -15.83
N ILE A 136 -6.69 -10.32 -15.65
CA ILE A 136 -6.72 -11.55 -16.44
C ILE A 136 -7.39 -12.62 -15.59
N LYS A 137 -8.45 -13.25 -16.11
CA LYS A 137 -9.17 -14.31 -15.41
C LYS A 137 -8.31 -15.56 -15.33
N ASP A 138 -8.23 -16.14 -14.13
CA ASP A 138 -7.46 -17.35 -13.85
C ASP A 138 -8.33 -18.58 -13.65
N SER A 139 -9.13 -18.57 -12.58
CA SER A 139 -9.79 -19.77 -12.08
C SER A 139 -11.13 -19.46 -11.41
N ILE A 140 -11.82 -20.50 -10.96
CA ILE A 140 -13.08 -20.38 -10.23
C ILE A 140 -13.00 -21.32 -9.02
N THR A 141 -13.29 -20.79 -7.84
CA THR A 141 -13.45 -21.58 -6.62
C THR A 141 -14.93 -21.69 -6.26
N ASN A 142 -15.39 -22.90 -5.97
CA ASN A 142 -16.78 -23.16 -5.58
C ASN A 142 -16.90 -23.24 -4.05
N TYR A 143 -17.87 -22.53 -3.50
CA TYR A 143 -18.30 -22.54 -2.11
C TYR A 143 -19.78 -22.95 -2.08
N LYS A 144 -20.04 -24.26 -2.00
CA LYS A 144 -21.38 -24.85 -2.20
C LYS A 144 -21.99 -24.42 -3.54
N ASP A 145 -23.06 -23.64 -3.51
CA ASP A 145 -23.78 -23.09 -4.66
C ASP A 145 -23.19 -21.76 -5.17
N LYS A 146 -22.18 -21.20 -4.51
CA LYS A 146 -21.58 -19.90 -4.83
C LYS A 146 -20.19 -20.04 -5.43
N GLN A 147 -19.82 -19.08 -6.28
CA GLN A 147 -18.53 -19.08 -6.98
C GLN A 147 -17.78 -17.78 -6.74
N LEU A 148 -16.49 -17.89 -6.38
CA LEU A 148 -15.55 -16.80 -6.54
C LEU A 148 -14.78 -17.00 -7.84
N VAL A 149 -14.74 -15.98 -8.69
CA VAL A 149 -13.97 -15.97 -9.92
C VAL A 149 -12.66 -15.25 -9.64
N TRP A 150 -11.55 -15.93 -9.81
CA TRP A 150 -10.21 -15.41 -9.56
C TRP A 150 -9.60 -14.82 -10.82
N PHE A 151 -8.81 -13.77 -10.60
CA PHE A 151 -8.05 -13.02 -11.58
C PHE A 151 -6.67 -12.72 -11.02
N HIS A 152 -5.77 -12.25 -11.88
CA HIS A 152 -4.58 -11.51 -11.48
C HIS A 152 -4.47 -10.22 -12.28
N GLU A 153 -3.83 -9.20 -11.70
CA GLU A 153 -3.43 -8.03 -12.49
C GLU A 153 -2.22 -8.37 -13.38
N LYS A 154 -2.26 -7.93 -14.64
CA LYS A 154 -1.31 -8.30 -15.68
C LYS A 154 0.16 -8.03 -15.32
N TYR A 155 0.48 -6.95 -14.62
CA TYR A 155 1.85 -6.54 -14.30
C TYR A 155 2.25 -6.92 -12.86
N SER A 156 1.44 -6.58 -11.86
CA SER A 156 1.72 -6.86 -10.43
C SER A 156 1.60 -8.35 -10.08
N LYS A 157 0.83 -9.10 -10.87
CA LYS A 157 0.52 -10.53 -10.66
C LYS A 157 -0.23 -10.83 -9.36
N LEU A 158 -0.66 -9.80 -8.61
CA LEU A 158 -1.43 -10.02 -7.39
C LEU A 158 -2.75 -10.73 -7.70
N PRO A 159 -3.14 -11.74 -6.89
CA PRO A 159 -4.40 -12.44 -7.05
C PRO A 159 -5.57 -11.54 -6.63
N LEU A 160 -6.69 -11.63 -7.33
CA LEU A 160 -7.89 -10.82 -7.10
C LEU A 160 -9.10 -11.72 -7.29
N PHE A 161 -10.24 -11.42 -6.67
CA PHE A 161 -11.46 -12.19 -6.90
C PHE A 161 -12.72 -11.34 -7.06
N ARG A 162 -13.71 -11.90 -7.76
CA ARG A 162 -15.05 -11.32 -7.94
C ARG A 162 -16.12 -12.35 -7.62
N LEU A 163 -17.30 -11.86 -7.28
CA LEU A 163 -18.49 -12.67 -7.07
C LEU A 163 -19.00 -13.20 -8.41
N GLY A 164 -19.09 -14.52 -8.53
CA GLY A 164 -19.49 -15.26 -9.72
C GLY A 164 -20.93 -15.77 -9.69
N ASN A 165 -21.16 -16.97 -10.24
CA ASN A 165 -22.46 -17.63 -10.18
C ASN A 165 -22.84 -17.99 -8.73
N GLY A 166 -24.14 -18.09 -8.45
CA GLY A 166 -24.69 -18.30 -7.11
C GLY A 166 -24.90 -17.03 -6.29
N PHE A 167 -24.31 -15.91 -6.72
CA PHE A 167 -24.66 -14.56 -6.25
C PHE A 167 -25.73 -13.93 -7.16
N THR A 168 -26.57 -13.06 -6.61
CA THR A 168 -27.59 -12.33 -7.39
C THR A 168 -26.96 -11.26 -8.28
N LYS A 169 -27.72 -10.70 -9.23
CA LYS A 169 -27.24 -9.60 -10.07
C LYS A 169 -26.98 -8.36 -9.22
N GLU A 170 -27.83 -8.08 -8.25
CA GLU A 170 -27.71 -6.95 -7.33
C GLU A 170 -26.46 -7.07 -6.45
N GLN A 171 -26.21 -8.25 -5.87
CA GLN A 171 -25.01 -8.51 -5.07
C GLN A 171 -23.72 -8.27 -5.87
N ARG A 172 -23.65 -8.80 -7.10
CA ARG A 172 -22.51 -8.56 -7.98
C ARG A 172 -22.36 -7.09 -8.35
N ALA A 173 -23.46 -6.39 -8.63
CA ALA A 173 -23.43 -4.99 -9.00
C ALA A 173 -22.93 -4.07 -7.87
N VAL A 174 -23.14 -4.45 -6.60
CA VAL A 174 -22.66 -3.71 -5.44
C VAL A 174 -21.22 -4.09 -5.08
N PHE A 175 -20.94 -5.38 -4.91
CA PHE A 175 -19.67 -5.81 -4.31
C PHE A 175 -18.53 -5.95 -5.30
N ASN A 176 -18.79 -6.27 -6.58
CA ASN A 176 -17.70 -6.39 -7.55
C ASN A 176 -16.98 -5.05 -7.79
N PRO A 177 -17.66 -3.89 -7.89
CA PRO A 177 -16.97 -2.60 -7.98
C PRO A 177 -16.14 -2.24 -6.74
N ILE A 178 -16.60 -2.62 -5.54
CA ILE A 178 -15.84 -2.43 -4.30
C ILE A 178 -14.57 -3.29 -4.33
N LEU A 179 -14.71 -4.57 -4.69
CA LEU A 179 -13.58 -5.46 -4.90
C LEU A 179 -12.67 -4.97 -6.04
N ASP A 180 -13.21 -4.39 -7.12
CA ASP A 180 -12.42 -3.79 -8.20
C ASP A 180 -11.53 -2.66 -7.67
N ALA A 181 -12.09 -1.75 -6.88
CA ALA A 181 -11.35 -0.63 -6.31
C ALA A 181 -10.24 -1.09 -5.35
N ILE A 182 -10.56 -1.96 -4.38
CA ILE A 182 -9.59 -2.48 -3.41
C ILE A 182 -8.43 -3.17 -4.11
N HIS A 183 -8.75 -4.09 -5.02
CA HIS A 183 -7.75 -4.90 -5.71
C HIS A 183 -6.93 -4.10 -6.74
N LEU A 184 -7.52 -3.07 -7.34
CA LEU A 184 -6.78 -2.15 -8.22
C LEU A 184 -5.76 -1.34 -7.42
N GLU A 185 -6.14 -0.86 -6.23
CA GLU A 185 -5.23 -0.14 -5.35
C GLU A 185 -4.07 -1.03 -4.88
N ASP A 186 -4.37 -2.26 -4.46
CA ASP A 186 -3.35 -3.24 -4.08
C ASP A 186 -2.34 -3.51 -5.21
N ALA A 187 -2.82 -3.56 -6.47
CA ALA A 187 -1.95 -3.72 -7.62
C ALA A 187 -1.10 -2.49 -7.92
N LYS A 188 -1.62 -1.27 -7.70
CA LYS A 188 -0.84 -0.03 -7.81
C LYS A 188 0.24 0.03 -6.74
N ASP A 189 -0.12 -0.22 -5.48
CA ASP A 189 0.80 -0.23 -4.34
C ASP A 189 1.96 -1.21 -4.57
N ASN A 190 1.67 -2.40 -5.13
CA ASN A 190 2.69 -3.36 -5.50
C ASN A 190 3.64 -2.83 -6.58
N LEU A 191 3.09 -2.18 -7.61
CA LEU A 191 3.86 -1.59 -8.70
C LEU A 191 4.62 -0.34 -8.26
N ASP A 192 4.25 0.31 -7.17
CA ASP A 192 5.01 1.40 -6.56
C ASP A 192 6.18 0.92 -5.71
N CYS A 193 6.25 -0.38 -5.43
CA CYS A 193 7.22 -0.97 -4.52
C CYS A 193 8.19 -1.94 -5.23
N SER A 194 9.38 -1.48 -5.60
CA SER A 194 10.43 -2.34 -6.18
C SER A 194 11.20 -3.21 -5.17
N SER A 195 10.69 -3.37 -3.96
CA SER A 195 11.34 -4.04 -2.83
C SER A 195 10.44 -5.19 -2.32
N TRP A 196 10.44 -5.50 -1.02
CA TRP A 196 9.55 -6.51 -0.46
C TRP A 196 8.11 -5.99 -0.45
N PHE A 197 7.24 -6.71 -1.15
CA PHE A 197 5.80 -6.47 -1.12
C PHE A 197 5.06 -7.80 -1.13
N GLU A 198 4.28 -8.06 -0.08
CA GLU A 198 3.48 -9.25 0.05
C GLU A 198 2.05 -8.87 0.42
N ILE A 199 1.09 -9.38 -0.36
CA ILE A 199 -0.35 -9.33 -0.04
C ILE A 199 -0.93 -10.73 -0.25
N SER A 200 -1.80 -11.14 0.66
CA SER A 200 -2.61 -12.35 0.50
C SER A 200 -4.03 -12.16 1.00
N TYR A 201 -4.95 -12.97 0.48
CA TYR A 201 -6.37 -12.94 0.84
C TYR A 201 -6.80 -14.30 1.37
N GLU A 202 -7.25 -14.33 2.62
CA GLU A 202 -7.83 -15.51 3.24
C GLU A 202 -9.36 -15.41 3.21
N ILE A 203 -10.01 -16.27 2.42
CA ILE A 203 -11.48 -16.32 2.34
C ILE A 203 -12.04 -17.12 3.52
N ASN A 204 -12.44 -16.40 4.58
CA ASN A 204 -12.90 -16.97 5.83
C ASN A 204 -14.35 -17.49 5.79
N LEU A 205 -15.24 -16.83 5.04
CA LEU A 205 -16.64 -17.24 4.92
C LEU A 205 -17.24 -16.87 3.56
N VAL A 206 -17.95 -17.83 2.96
CA VAL A 206 -18.86 -17.60 1.84
C VAL A 206 -20.13 -18.40 2.09
N ASN A 207 -21.27 -17.74 2.29
CA ASN A 207 -22.58 -18.38 2.43
C ASN A 207 -23.69 -17.48 1.87
N ASP A 208 -24.96 -17.79 2.17
CA ASP A 208 -26.11 -17.02 1.67
C ASP A 208 -26.24 -15.61 2.23
N LYS A 209 -25.62 -15.34 3.39
CA LYS A 209 -25.75 -14.07 4.13
C LYS A 209 -24.51 -13.21 4.07
N PHE A 210 -23.33 -13.82 4.04
CA PHE A 210 -22.08 -13.11 4.19
C PHE A 210 -20.99 -13.63 3.26
N ILE A 211 -20.14 -12.70 2.86
CA ILE A 211 -18.77 -12.96 2.45
C ILE A 211 -17.86 -12.28 3.45
N SER A 212 -16.88 -13.01 3.95
CA SER A 212 -15.89 -12.47 4.87
C SER A 212 -14.52 -12.97 4.48
N TYR A 213 -13.57 -12.05 4.37
CA TYR A 213 -12.18 -12.37 4.06
C TYR A 213 -11.23 -11.41 4.75
N LEU A 214 -10.02 -11.90 5.00
CA LEU A 214 -8.93 -11.16 5.60
C LEU A 214 -7.90 -10.87 4.53
N LYS A 215 -7.45 -9.62 4.43
CA LYS A 215 -6.28 -9.23 3.66
C LYS A 215 -5.10 -9.12 4.63
N TYR A 216 -4.06 -9.90 4.39
CA TYR A 216 -2.76 -9.70 5.02
C TYR A 216 -1.88 -8.86 4.10
N TYR A 217 -1.07 -7.97 4.68
CA TYR A 217 0.00 -7.29 3.96
C TYR A 217 1.29 -7.28 4.78
N SER A 218 2.42 -7.33 4.08
CA SER A 218 3.76 -7.11 4.62
C SER A 218 4.62 -6.44 3.56
N VAL A 219 5.02 -5.20 3.83
CA VAL A 219 5.52 -4.28 2.83
C VAL A 219 6.73 -3.51 3.37
N TYR A 220 7.77 -3.42 2.55
CA TYR A 220 8.94 -2.57 2.78
C TYR A 220 9.38 -1.90 1.48
N CYS A 221 8.87 -0.70 1.23
CA CYS A 221 9.19 0.12 0.05
C CYS A 221 10.12 1.29 0.44
N GLY A 222 11.15 1.00 1.24
CA GLY A 222 12.01 2.03 1.85
C GLY A 222 11.49 2.53 3.21
N GLY A 223 12.15 3.56 3.73
CA GLY A 223 11.89 4.10 5.07
C GLY A 223 12.60 3.35 6.20
N ALA A 224 12.24 3.70 7.45
CA ALA A 224 12.95 3.24 8.64
C ALA A 224 12.66 1.76 9.00
N HIS A 225 11.46 1.27 8.71
CA HIS A 225 11.02 -0.09 9.07
C HIS A 225 9.89 -0.58 8.14
N PRO A 226 9.69 -1.90 8.00
CA PRO A 226 8.54 -2.47 7.28
C PRO A 226 7.21 -2.11 7.93
N SER A 227 6.13 -2.34 7.20
CA SER A 227 4.75 -2.30 7.69
C SER A 227 4.02 -3.60 7.34
N HIS A 228 3.34 -4.17 8.32
CA HIS A 228 2.54 -5.36 8.14
C HIS A 228 1.25 -5.26 8.97
N GLY A 229 0.23 -6.00 8.56
CA GLY A 229 -1.02 -6.04 9.32
C GLY A 229 -2.13 -6.79 8.60
N ASN A 230 -3.31 -6.73 9.19
CA ASN A 230 -4.50 -7.40 8.68
C ASN A 230 -5.66 -6.43 8.52
N VAL A 231 -6.39 -6.55 7.40
CA VAL A 231 -7.62 -5.80 7.12
C VAL A 231 -8.76 -6.79 6.91
N GLY A 232 -9.82 -6.65 7.72
CA GLY A 232 -10.99 -7.53 7.66
C GLY A 232 -12.11 -6.92 6.83
N TYR A 233 -12.58 -7.64 5.82
CA TYR A 233 -13.73 -7.26 5.00
C TYR A 233 -14.91 -8.18 5.26
N ASN A 234 -16.08 -7.61 5.54
CA ASN A 234 -17.30 -8.34 5.84
C ASN A 234 -18.45 -7.75 5.02
N PHE A 235 -18.97 -8.49 4.06
CA PHE A 235 -20.05 -8.06 3.17
C PHE A 235 -21.34 -8.78 3.54
N ASN A 236 -22.39 -8.01 3.85
CA ASN A 236 -23.73 -8.54 4.08
C ASN A 236 -24.49 -8.62 2.75
N LEU A 237 -24.73 -9.85 2.30
CA LEU A 237 -25.38 -10.16 1.03
C LEU A 237 -26.88 -9.89 1.02
N GLU A 238 -27.51 -9.78 2.19
CA GLU A 238 -28.94 -9.44 2.34
C GLU A 238 -29.15 -7.92 2.32
N THR A 239 -28.34 -7.16 3.08
CA THR A 239 -28.48 -5.69 3.16
C THR A 239 -27.70 -4.95 2.08
N LEU A 240 -26.80 -5.63 1.36
CA LEU A 240 -25.89 -5.06 0.36
C LEU A 240 -24.93 -4.01 0.94
N GLU A 241 -24.47 -4.24 2.17
CA GLU A 241 -23.59 -3.33 2.89
C GLU A 241 -22.24 -3.98 3.23
N VAL A 242 -21.20 -3.17 3.28
CA VAL A 242 -19.96 -3.52 3.98
C VAL A 242 -20.17 -3.25 5.46
N VAL A 243 -19.90 -4.26 6.29
CA VAL A 243 -20.04 -4.18 7.74
C VAL A 243 -18.67 -3.84 8.32
N ASP A 244 -18.44 -2.57 8.62
CA ASP A 244 -17.15 -2.12 9.17
C ASP A 244 -17.00 -2.47 10.66
N LYS A 245 -18.09 -2.37 11.42
CA LYS A 245 -18.11 -2.59 12.87
C LYS A 245 -18.91 -3.83 13.22
N ILE A 246 -18.27 -4.76 13.92
CA ILE A 246 -18.90 -5.98 14.41
C ILE A 246 -20.09 -5.71 15.34
N GLU A 247 -20.08 -4.59 16.05
CA GLU A 247 -21.17 -4.13 16.91
C GLU A 247 -22.47 -3.88 16.13
N ALA A 248 -22.41 -3.66 14.81
CA ALA A 248 -23.62 -3.58 13.98
C ALA A 248 -24.37 -4.93 13.92
N LEU A 249 -23.64 -6.05 13.98
CA LEU A 249 -24.22 -7.40 14.00
C LEU A 249 -24.52 -7.88 15.42
N TYR A 250 -23.72 -7.44 16.40
CA TYR A 250 -23.78 -7.89 17.79
C TYR A 250 -23.79 -6.71 18.77
N PRO A 251 -24.82 -5.85 18.75
CA PRO A 251 -24.82 -4.57 19.48
C PRO A 251 -24.82 -4.71 21.01
N LYS A 252 -25.13 -5.91 21.52
CA LYS A 252 -25.16 -6.21 22.96
C LYS A 252 -23.89 -6.92 23.45
N VAL A 253 -23.00 -7.33 22.56
CA VAL A 253 -21.82 -8.12 22.95
C VAL A 253 -20.70 -7.18 23.36
N ASN A 254 -20.27 -7.29 24.62
CA ASN A 254 -19.02 -6.68 25.06
C ASN A 254 -17.84 -7.61 24.66
N PHE A 255 -17.31 -7.40 23.45
CA PHE A 255 -16.23 -8.22 22.89
C PHE A 255 -14.98 -8.24 23.76
N PHE A 256 -14.57 -7.09 24.30
CA PHE A 256 -13.41 -7.01 25.18
C PHE A 256 -13.59 -7.90 26.41
N GLN A 257 -14.74 -7.82 27.10
CA GLN A 257 -14.99 -8.66 28.27
C GLN A 257 -15.09 -10.15 27.91
N LYS A 258 -15.70 -10.50 26.78
CA LYS A 258 -15.75 -11.89 26.31
C LYS A 258 -14.38 -12.48 26.05
N LEU A 259 -13.52 -11.73 25.36
CA LEU A 259 -12.15 -12.15 25.07
C LEU A 259 -11.31 -12.21 26.34
N LYS A 260 -11.40 -11.18 27.18
CA LYS A 260 -10.72 -11.12 28.48
C LYS A 260 -11.07 -12.32 29.36
N SER A 261 -12.35 -12.61 29.58
CA SER A 261 -12.76 -13.79 30.37
C SER A 261 -12.32 -15.13 29.77
N LYS A 262 -12.14 -15.20 28.44
CA LYS A 262 -11.76 -16.44 27.76
C LYS A 262 -10.25 -16.69 27.77
N TYR A 263 -9.46 -15.64 27.59
CA TYR A 263 -8.03 -15.74 27.29
C TYR A 263 -7.12 -15.25 28.43
N GLN A 264 -7.59 -14.35 29.30
CA GLN A 264 -6.75 -13.81 30.37
C GLN A 264 -6.36 -14.84 31.45
N GLU A 265 -7.19 -15.87 31.66
CA GLU A 265 -6.98 -16.88 32.71
C GLU A 265 -6.31 -18.18 32.22
N SER A 266 -5.96 -18.31 30.93
CA SER A 266 -5.28 -19.52 30.45
C SER A 266 -3.78 -19.48 30.78
N GLU A 267 -3.33 -20.41 31.62
CA GLU A 267 -1.95 -20.63 32.14
C GLU A 267 -0.82 -20.83 31.09
N ASN A 268 -1.05 -20.51 29.81
CA ASN A 268 -0.02 -20.51 28.76
C ASN A 268 0.40 -19.11 28.32
N ASP A 269 -0.05 -18.06 29.01
CA ASP A 269 0.54 -16.73 28.89
C ASP A 269 1.95 -16.76 29.50
N VAL A 270 2.92 -17.18 28.70
CA VAL A 270 4.02 -16.23 28.49
C VAL A 270 3.39 -15.08 27.72
N GLN A 271 2.61 -14.27 28.43
CA GLN A 271 2.36 -12.90 28.03
C GLN A 271 3.77 -12.39 27.82
N ASP A 272 4.18 -12.19 26.58
CA ASP A 272 5.33 -11.33 26.34
C ASP A 272 4.98 -10.08 27.13
N GLU A 273 5.73 -9.77 28.21
CA GLU A 273 5.34 -8.71 29.17
C GLU A 273 5.08 -7.37 28.45
N GLU A 274 5.55 -7.27 27.20
CA GLU A 274 5.40 -6.17 26.27
C GLU A 274 4.00 -6.07 25.61
N CYS A 275 3.26 -7.16 25.44
CA CYS A 275 1.95 -7.19 24.77
C CYS A 275 0.80 -7.26 25.78
N GLU A 276 0.49 -6.13 26.42
CA GLU A 276 -0.58 -5.95 27.43
C GLU A 276 -2.03 -6.10 26.90
N THR A 277 -2.36 -7.23 26.26
CA THR A 277 -3.51 -7.39 25.36
C THR A 277 -4.89 -7.22 25.99
N PHE A 278 -5.07 -7.58 27.26
CA PHE A 278 -6.35 -7.47 27.98
C PHE A 278 -6.30 -6.49 29.17
N ILE A 279 -5.28 -5.64 29.21
CA ILE A 279 -5.13 -4.60 30.24
C ILE A 279 -5.86 -3.33 29.81
N ASP A 280 -5.62 -2.85 28.59
CA ASP A 280 -6.28 -1.68 28.01
C ASP A 280 -7.29 -2.08 26.93
N SER A 281 -8.54 -1.68 27.12
CA SER A 281 -9.60 -1.90 26.13
C SER A 281 -9.45 -1.03 24.87
N SER A 282 -8.61 0.00 24.89
CA SER A 282 -8.42 0.92 23.75
C SER A 282 -7.87 0.22 22.51
N TYR A 283 -7.01 -0.80 22.68
CA TYR A 283 -6.51 -1.64 21.58
C TYR A 283 -7.61 -2.40 20.84
N TRP A 284 -8.79 -2.55 21.45
CA TRP A 284 -9.93 -3.26 20.87
C TRP A 284 -10.97 -2.34 20.22
N GLN A 285 -10.76 -1.01 20.28
CA GLN A 285 -11.66 -0.02 19.68
C GLN A 285 -11.69 -0.12 18.14
N TYR A 286 -10.52 -0.31 17.53
CA TYR A 286 -10.33 -0.39 16.07
C TYR A 286 -9.91 -1.78 15.59
N LYS A 287 -10.27 -2.82 16.37
CA LYS A 287 -9.96 -4.22 16.08
C LYS A 287 -10.36 -4.62 14.65
N THR A 288 -9.50 -5.37 14.00
CA THR A 288 -9.84 -6.10 12.78
C THR A 288 -10.71 -7.29 13.13
N TRP A 289 -11.69 -7.62 12.28
CA TRP A 289 -12.57 -8.76 12.53
C TRP A 289 -13.05 -9.44 11.25
N ASN A 290 -13.38 -10.72 11.37
CA ASN A 290 -13.85 -11.53 10.26
C ASN A 290 -14.79 -12.66 10.73
N LEU A 291 -15.83 -12.92 9.95
CA LEU A 291 -16.74 -14.03 10.17
C LEU A 291 -16.13 -15.32 9.62
N THR A 292 -16.40 -16.41 10.32
CA THR A 292 -16.06 -17.78 9.92
C THR A 292 -17.31 -18.66 10.02
N PRO A 293 -17.27 -19.92 9.56
CA PRO A 293 -18.39 -20.84 9.74
C PRO A 293 -18.71 -21.16 11.20
N LYS A 294 -17.74 -21.05 12.13
CA LYS A 294 -17.88 -21.47 13.53
C LYS A 294 -18.04 -20.29 14.51
N GLY A 295 -17.63 -19.09 14.10
CA GLY A 295 -17.57 -17.94 14.98
C GLY A 295 -16.87 -16.76 14.31
N ILE A 296 -16.18 -15.97 15.11
CA ILE A 296 -15.59 -14.70 14.71
C ILE A 296 -14.12 -14.66 15.12
N ILE A 297 -13.27 -14.23 14.19
CA ILE A 297 -11.88 -13.86 14.44
C ILE A 297 -11.84 -12.37 14.76
N LEU A 298 -11.15 -11.98 15.82
CA LEU A 298 -10.89 -10.60 16.22
C LEU A 298 -9.39 -10.42 16.45
N ILE A 299 -8.82 -9.34 15.93
CA ILE A 299 -7.40 -8.99 16.07
C ILE A 299 -7.35 -7.57 16.67
N PRO A 300 -6.65 -7.35 17.80
CA PRO A 300 -6.50 -6.01 18.38
C PRO A 300 -5.75 -5.09 17.42
N SER A 301 -5.88 -3.79 17.61
CA SER A 301 -5.15 -2.78 16.84
C SER A 301 -4.15 -2.08 17.74
N TYR A 302 -2.88 -2.11 17.34
CA TYR A 302 -1.78 -1.51 18.08
C TYR A 302 -1.14 -0.34 17.32
N PRO A 303 -0.45 0.57 18.03
CA PRO A 303 0.47 1.50 17.38
C PRO A 303 1.52 0.73 16.56
N HIS A 304 2.04 1.35 15.50
CA HIS A 304 2.97 0.71 14.55
C HIS A 304 4.11 -0.08 15.21
N ALA A 305 4.72 0.46 16.27
CA ALA A 305 5.83 -0.17 17.00
C ALA A 305 5.45 -1.47 17.74
N MET A 306 4.17 -1.70 17.99
CA MET A 306 3.62 -2.86 18.70
C MET A 306 2.77 -3.76 17.80
N THR A 307 2.83 -3.57 16.47
CA THR A 307 2.14 -4.44 15.50
C THR A 307 2.49 -5.93 15.62
N PRO A 308 3.67 -6.36 16.14
CA PRO A 308 3.90 -7.78 16.45
C PRO A 308 2.93 -8.37 17.49
N CYS A 309 2.29 -7.55 18.32
CA CYS A 309 1.27 -7.98 19.29
C CYS A 309 -0.12 -8.23 18.68
N GLU A 310 -0.32 -7.96 17.37
CA GLU A 310 -1.63 -8.13 16.69
C GLU A 310 -1.95 -9.61 16.41
N GLU A 311 -2.22 -10.38 17.47
CA GLU A 311 -2.62 -11.78 17.38
C GLU A 311 -4.13 -11.99 17.13
N ALA A 312 -4.48 -13.13 16.53
CA ALA A 312 -5.86 -13.49 16.24
C ALA A 312 -6.53 -14.24 17.40
N TYR A 313 -7.64 -13.70 17.89
CA TYR A 313 -8.47 -14.29 18.92
C TYR A 313 -9.83 -14.74 18.37
N PHE A 314 -10.37 -15.82 18.91
CA PHE A 314 -11.56 -16.47 18.35
C PHE A 314 -12.71 -16.60 19.34
N LEU A 315 -13.92 -16.21 18.93
CA LEU A 315 -15.17 -16.41 19.67
C LEU A 315 -16.16 -17.22 18.83
N ASN A 316 -16.62 -18.37 19.33
CA ASN A 316 -17.69 -19.15 18.72
C ASN A 316 -19.01 -18.39 18.81
N TYR A 317 -19.93 -18.65 17.87
CA TYR A 317 -21.25 -18.01 17.88
C TYR A 317 -22.04 -18.25 19.18
N SER A 318 -21.87 -19.40 19.83
CA SER A 318 -22.51 -19.70 21.13
C SER A 318 -21.99 -18.84 22.30
N GLU A 319 -20.82 -18.23 22.14
CA GLU A 319 -20.22 -17.33 23.13
C GLU A 319 -20.76 -15.89 23.00
N LEU A 320 -21.36 -15.56 21.84
CA LEU A 320 -21.89 -14.23 21.52
C LEU A 320 -23.33 -14.00 22.03
N THR A 321 -24.03 -15.06 22.44
CA THR A 321 -25.47 -14.98 22.80
C THR A 321 -25.74 -15.12 24.29
N LYS A 322 -24.71 -15.36 25.12
CA LYS A 322 -24.86 -15.49 26.57
C LYS A 322 -24.54 -14.16 27.25
N GLU A 323 -25.57 -13.43 27.67
CA GLU A 323 -25.48 -12.57 28.86
C GLU A 323 -25.87 -13.38 30.08
#